data_AF-A0A5K0YAZ6-F1
#
_entry.id   AF-A0A5K0YAZ6-F1
#
_cell.length_a   1.000
_cell.length_b   1.000
_cell.length_c   1.000
_cell.angle_alpha   90.00
_cell.angle_beta   90.00
_cell.angle_gamma   90.00
#
_symmetry.space_group_name_H-M   'P 1'
#
loop_
_entity.id
_entity.type
_entity.pdbx_description
1 polymer ?
#
loop_
_entity_poly.entity_id
_entity_poly.type
_entity_poly.pdbx_seq_one_letter_code
_entity_poly.pdbx_strand_id
1 'polypeptide(L)' 'VAALFKIGNSKELPPIPESLSDEGKDFVRQCLQRNPSARPTAAQLLEHAFVKNAAPLARPDLNSDRPELDSVVTNVMRHM' A
#
# COMPACT_ATOMS: atom_id res chain seq x y z
N VAL A 1 -16.48 -24.39 4.24
CA VAL A 1 -15.77 -23.52 5.20
C VAL A 1 -14.27 -23.87 5.38
N ALA A 2 -13.70 -24.85 4.65
CA ALA A 2 -12.30 -25.26 4.85
C ALA A 2 -11.23 -24.24 4.40
N ALA A 3 -11.49 -23.42 3.37
CA ALA A 3 -10.51 -22.50 2.81
C ALA A 3 -10.16 -21.34 3.77
N LEU A 4 -11.16 -20.68 4.37
CA LEU A 4 -10.93 -19.62 5.37
C LEU A 4 -10.18 -20.15 6.60
N PHE A 5 -10.55 -21.33 7.07
CA PHE A 5 -9.90 -21.95 8.22
C PHE A 5 -8.43 -22.30 7.93
N LYS A 6 -8.14 -22.77 6.72
CA LYS A 6 -6.77 -23.03 6.27
C LYS A 6 -5.96 -21.75 6.12
N ILE A 7 -6.55 -20.65 5.63
CA ILE A 7 -5.87 -19.35 5.54
C ILE A 7 -5.59 -18.76 6.93
N GLY A 8 -6.57 -18.82 7.85
CA GLY A 8 -6.42 -18.30 9.21
C GLY A 8 -5.46 -19.11 10.09
N ASN A 9 -5.43 -20.44 9.94
CA ASN A 9 -4.65 -21.34 10.81
C ASN A 9 -3.37 -21.91 10.16
N SER A 10 -3.19 -21.84 8.84
CA SER A 10 -1.93 -22.30 8.24
C SER A 10 -0.81 -21.37 8.65
N LYS A 11 0.27 -21.93 9.20
CA LYS A 11 1.47 -21.17 9.61
C LYS A 11 2.30 -20.71 8.42
N GLU A 12 2.00 -21.21 7.23
CA GLU A 12 2.69 -20.90 5.99
C GLU A 12 2.25 -19.53 5.46
N LEU A 13 3.22 -18.75 5.00
CA LEU A 13 2.96 -17.57 4.17
C LEU A 13 2.81 -18.03 2.72
N PRO A 14 1.95 -17.39 1.91
CA PRO A 14 1.92 -17.66 0.49
C PRO A 14 3.32 -17.42 -0.11
N PRO A 15 3.69 -18.18 -1.17
CA PRO A 15 4.98 -17.97 -1.82
C PRO A 15 5.08 -16.52 -2.32
N ILE A 16 6.21 -15.88 -2.03
CA ILE A 16 6.47 -14.52 -2.51
C ILE A 16 6.75 -14.59 -4.01
N PRO A 17 6.13 -13.73 -4.84
CA PRO A 17 6.34 -13.72 -6.27
C PRO A 17 7.81 -13.55 -6.64
N GLU A 18 8.28 -14.32 -7.63
CA GLU A 18 9.66 -14.23 -8.11
C GLU A 18 9.95 -12.92 -8.85
N SER A 19 8.91 -12.28 -9.38
CA SER A 19 8.97 -11.00 -10.11
C SER A 19 9.37 -9.80 -9.26
N LEU A 20 9.37 -9.94 -7.93
CA LEU A 20 9.84 -8.89 -7.03
C LEU A 20 11.37 -8.85 -7.00
N SER A 21 11.93 -7.64 -6.83
CA SER A 21 13.36 -7.49 -6.51
C SER A 21 13.68 -8.17 -5.17
N ASP A 22 14.95 -8.45 -4.92
CA ASP A 22 15.36 -9.08 -3.67
C ASP A 22 15.02 -8.22 -2.45
N GLU A 23 15.15 -6.89 -2.56
CA GLU A 23 14.72 -5.94 -1.54
C GLU A 23 13.21 -5.95 -1.34
N GLY A 24 12.43 -6.08 -2.42
CA GLY A 24 10.98 -6.19 -2.34
C GLY A 24 10.53 -7.49 -1.67
N LYS A 25 11.19 -8.60 -1.99
CA LYS A 25 10.97 -9.89 -1.33
C LYS A 25 11.27 -9.79 0.16
N ASP A 26 12.40 -9.21 0.54
CA ASP A 26 12.79 -9.06 1.94
C ASP A 26 11.82 -8.16 2.72
N PHE A 27 11.44 -7.03 2.14
CA PHE A 27 10.47 -6.11 2.74
C PHE A 27 9.12 -6.81 3.02
N VAL A 28 8.61 -7.61 2.07
CA VAL A 28 7.36 -8.37 2.25
C VAL A 28 7.50 -9.42 3.35
N ARG A 29 8.66 -10.11 3.46
CA ARG A 29 8.92 -11.08 4.55
C ARG A 29 8.87 -10.40 5.92
N GLN A 30 9.47 -9.22 6.05
CA GLN A 30 9.46 -8.45 7.30
C GLN A 30 8.04 -7.98 7.65
N CYS A 31 7.27 -7.50 6.66
CA CYS A 31 5.89 -7.05 6.84
C CYS A 31 4.96 -8.18 7.33
N LEU A 32 5.14 -9.38 6.78
CA LEU A 32 4.32 -10.56 7.04
C LEU A 32 4.88 -11.46 8.15
N GLN A 33 5.83 -10.96 8.95
CA GLN A 33 6.38 -11.70 10.09
C GLN A 33 5.28 -12.00 11.12
N ARG A 34 4.99 -13.30 11.31
CA ARG A 34 3.91 -13.78 12.19
C ARG A 34 4.22 -13.59 13.66
N ASN A 35 5.48 -13.81 14.05
CA ASN A 35 5.92 -13.60 15.42
C ASN A 35 5.93 -12.08 15.69
N PRO A 36 5.06 -11.54 16.55
CA PRO A 36 4.99 -10.11 16.80
C PRO A 36 6.30 -9.53 17.34
N SER A 37 7.05 -10.31 18.13
CA SER A 37 8.35 -9.89 18.68
C SER A 37 9.45 -9.78 17.64
N ALA A 38 9.31 -10.47 16.50
CA ALA A 38 10.25 -10.39 15.39
C ALA A 38 9.77 -9.43 14.28
N ARG A 39 8.54 -8.90 14.38
CA ARG A 39 7.95 -8.02 13.38
C ARG A 39 8.45 -6.58 13.59
N PRO A 40 9.14 -5.97 12.62
CA PRO A 40 9.61 -4.61 12.78
C PRO A 40 8.43 -3.63 12.85
N THR A 41 8.68 -2.52 13.54
CA THR A 41 7.71 -1.40 13.59
C THR A 41 7.57 -0.75 12.22
N ALA A 42 6.46 -0.04 12.00
CA ALA A 42 6.26 0.73 10.77
C ALA A 42 7.40 1.73 10.52
N ALA A 43 7.89 2.40 11.57
CA ALA A 43 9.03 3.32 11.47
C ALA A 43 10.29 2.62 10.97
N GLN A 44 10.60 1.41 11.47
CA GLN A 44 11.74 0.62 10.99
C GLN A 44 11.55 0.13 9.55
N LEU A 45 10.33 -0.27 9.18
CA LEU A 45 10.01 -0.69 7.81
C LEU A 45 10.15 0.46 6.80
N LEU A 46 9.77 1.69 7.18
CA LEU A 46 9.96 2.89 6.34
C LEU A 46 11.45 3.18 6.07
N GLU A 47 12.33 2.73 6.96
CA GLU A 47 13.77 2.88 6.78
C GLU A 47 14.39 1.82 5.84
N HIS A 48 13.61 0.84 5.38
CA HIS A 48 14.07 -0.24 4.51
C HIS A 48 14.45 0.27 3.11
N ALA A 49 15.47 -0.33 2.49
CA ALA A 49 15.97 0.07 1.17
C ALA A 49 14.88 0.06 0.08
N PHE A 50 13.97 -0.91 0.14
CA PHE A 50 12.81 -0.98 -0.77
C PHE A 50 11.96 0.29 -0.75
N VAL A 51 11.76 0.91 0.42
CA VAL A 51 10.93 2.10 0.59
C VAL A 51 11.76 3.37 0.38
N LYS A 52 12.98 3.44 0.91
CA LYS A 52 13.86 4.60 0.76
C LYS A 52 14.26 4.89 -0.69
N ASN A 53 14.45 3.82 -1.47
CA ASN A 53 14.83 3.94 -2.87
C ASN A 53 13.61 4.03 -3.79
N ALA A 54 12.39 3.97 -3.25
CA ALA A 54 11.21 4.29 -4.02
C ALA A 54 11.36 5.73 -4.49
N ALA A 55 11.19 5.96 -5.80
CA ALA A 55 11.05 7.31 -6.30
C ALA A 55 10.00 8.02 -5.44
N PRO A 56 10.18 9.31 -5.11
CA PRO A 56 9.11 10.08 -4.50
C PRO A 56 7.86 9.78 -5.31
N LEU A 57 6.78 9.41 -4.62
CA LEU A 57 5.47 9.36 -5.24
C LEU A 57 5.25 10.77 -5.79
N ALA A 58 5.64 11.01 -7.05
CA ALA A 58 5.01 12.04 -7.84
C ALA A 58 3.56 11.66 -7.68
N ARG A 59 2.84 12.43 -6.86
CA ARG A 59 1.40 12.27 -6.76
C ARG A 59 0.99 12.34 -8.22
N PRO A 60 0.52 11.25 -8.87
CA PRO A 60 -0.17 11.46 -10.11
C PRO A 60 -1.27 12.40 -9.70
N ASP A 61 -1.24 13.63 -10.21
CA ASP A 61 -2.14 14.67 -9.78
C ASP A 61 -3.55 14.07 -9.83
N LEU A 62 -4.12 13.75 -8.66
CA LEU A 62 -5.51 13.29 -8.56
C LEU A 62 -6.47 14.40 -9.04
N ASN A 63 -5.91 15.54 -9.43
CA ASN A 63 -6.53 16.66 -10.11
C ASN A 63 -6.73 16.46 -11.63
N SER A 64 -6.14 15.45 -12.27
CA SER A 64 -6.32 15.27 -13.73
C SER A 64 -7.69 14.72 -14.15
N ASP A 65 -8.52 14.24 -13.21
CA ASP A 65 -9.84 13.66 -13.50
C ASP A 65 -11.03 14.36 -12.82
N ARG A 66 -10.86 15.53 -12.19
CA ARG A 66 -12.00 16.27 -11.62
C ARG A 66 -12.53 17.27 -12.66
N PRO A 67 -13.70 17.05 -13.30
CA PRO A 67 -14.35 18.13 -14.05
C PRO A 67 -14.58 19.31 -13.09
N GLU A 68 -14.16 20.50 -13.51
CA GLU A 68 -14.21 21.77 -12.78
C GLU A 68 -15.52 21.97 -11.97
N LEU A 69 -15.45 21.69 -10.68
CA LEU A 69 -16.57 21.94 -9.74
C LEU A 69 -16.78 23.45 -9.49
N ASP A 70 -15.85 24.30 -9.92
CA ASP A 70 -15.85 25.74 -9.60
C ASP A 70 -16.82 26.54 -10.50
N SER A 71 -17.14 26.04 -11.70
CA SER A 71 -18.12 26.68 -12.59
C SER A 71 -19.57 26.38 -12.18
N VAL A 72 -19.84 25.18 -11.65
CA VAL A 72 -21.19 24.77 -11.24
C VAL A 72 -21.66 25.57 -10.03
N VAL A 73 -20.82 25.73 -9.01
CA VAL A 73 -21.17 26.49 -7.78
C VAL A 73 -21.43 27.96 -8.11
N THR A 74 -20.60 28.56 -8.98
CA THR A 74 -20.77 29.94 -9.44
C THR A 74 -22.07 30.13 -10.23
N ASN A 75 -22.45 29.15 -11.05
CA ASN A 75 -23.69 29.21 -11.83
C ASN A 75 -24.95 29.01 -10.98
N VAL A 76 -24.88 28.22 -9.91
CA VAL A 76 -25.98 28.05 -8.94
C VAL A 76 -26.20 29.33 -8.13
N MET A 77 -25.13 30.00 -7.68
CA MET A 77 -25.23 31.27 -6.94
C MET A 77 -25.70 32.45 -7.78
N ARG A 78 -25.64 32.36 -9.12
CA ARG A 78 -26.12 33.42 -10.03
C ARG A 78 -27.63 33.33 -10.33
N HIS A 79 -28.28 32.19 -10.03
CA HIS A 79 -29.70 31.95 -10.33
C HIS A 79 -30.57 31.74 -9.08
N MET A 80 -30.10 32.21 -7.92
CA MET A 80 -30.92 32.37 -6.70
C MET A 80 -31.16 33.85 -6.47
#